data_AF-A0A176S4D8-F1
#
_entry.id   AF-A0A176S4D8-F1
#
_cell.length_a   1.000
_cell.length_b   1.000
_cell.length_c   1.000
_cell.angle_alpha   90.00
_cell.angle_beta   90.00
_cell.angle_gamma   90.00
#
_symmetry.space_group_name_H-M   'P 1'
#
loop_
_entity.id
_entity.type
_entity.pdbx_description
1 polymer ?
#
loop_
_entity_poly.entity_id
_entity_poly.type
_entity_poly.pdbx_seq_one_letter_code
_entity_poly.pdbx_strand_id
1 'polypeptide(L)'
;MHYYLILLFSLSFLITGCSQHNTPQRSGSDARPSDENANQLERQRAKSSRYTDNGDGTVTDNRTGQFWLKNANCFGEQNWKTAMQSATNLAQGQCGLRDG
;
A
#
# COMPACT_ATOMS: atom_id res chain seq x y z
N MET A 1 35.61 26.92 24.96
CA MET A 1 34.82 25.97 25.77
C MET A 1 33.34 25.85 25.37
N HIS A 2 32.80 26.71 24.47
CA HIS A 2 31.37 26.68 24.11
C HIS A 2 30.97 25.68 23.00
N TYR A 3 31.92 25.11 22.25
CA TYR A 3 31.62 24.17 21.15
C TYR A 3 31.24 22.75 21.62
N TYR A 4 31.66 22.35 22.83
CA TYR A 4 31.34 21.03 23.39
C TYR A 4 29.89 20.93 23.93
N LEU A 5 29.30 22.06 24.35
CA LEU A 5 27.94 22.07 24.90
C LEU A 5 26.86 21.89 23.81
N ILE A 6 27.13 22.38 22.59
CA ILE A 6 26.21 22.28 21.45
C ILE A 6 26.23 20.87 20.83
N LEU A 7 27.40 20.22 20.79
CA LEU A 7 27.53 18.85 20.25
C LEU A 7 26.92 17.77 21.15
N LEU A 8 26.87 17.98 22.48
CA LEU A 8 26.24 17.03 23.40
C LEU A 8 24.69 17.11 23.38
N PHE A 9 24.14 18.28 23.04
CA PHE A 9 22.68 18.45 22.88
C PHE A 9 22.13 17.85 21.59
N SER A 10 22.93 17.76 20.52
CA SER A 10 22.51 17.13 19.26
C SER A 10 22.62 15.60 19.30
N LEU A 11 23.61 15.05 20.03
CA LEU A 11 23.79 13.59 20.12
C LEU A 11 22.76 12.90 21.02
N SER A 12 22.10 13.64 21.92
CA SER A 12 21.03 13.12 22.77
C SER A 12 19.65 13.09 22.09
N PHE A 13 19.48 13.74 20.94
CA PHE A 13 18.22 13.72 20.17
C PHE A 13 18.13 12.55 19.17
N LEU A 14 19.21 11.77 18.99
CA LEU A 14 19.24 10.62 18.07
C LEU A 14 18.96 9.27 18.76
N ILE A 15 18.86 9.21 20.08
CA ILE A 15 18.73 7.92 20.82
C ILE A 15 17.34 7.74 21.47
N THR A 16 16.53 8.78 21.61
CA THR A 16 15.13 8.66 22.09
C THR A 16 14.16 8.70 20.92
N GLY A 17 14.24 7.67 20.08
CA GLY A 17 13.31 7.38 19.00
C GLY A 17 13.05 5.88 18.84
N CYS A 18 13.24 5.09 19.90
CA CYS A 18 12.72 3.73 19.97
C CYS A 18 11.37 3.76 20.68
N SER A 19 10.32 3.26 20.00
CA SER A 19 9.00 2.85 20.57
C SER A 19 8.04 4.00 20.95
N GLN A 20 6.76 4.08 20.59
CA GLN A 20 5.74 3.19 20.00
C GLN A 20 4.79 4.07 19.13
N HIS A 21 4.02 3.58 18.14
CA HIS A 21 2.68 2.97 18.27
C HIS A 21 2.20 2.72 16.81
N ASN A 22 1.75 1.57 16.33
CA ASN A 22 0.73 0.70 16.88
C ASN A 22 0.83 -0.66 16.15
N THR A 23 1.59 -1.63 16.69
CA THR A 23 1.31 -3.03 16.36
C THR A 23 0.02 -3.40 17.10
N PRO A 24 -1.02 -3.93 16.43
CA PRO A 24 -2.20 -4.41 17.13
C PRO A 24 -1.75 -5.46 18.15
N GLN A 25 -1.92 -5.16 19.43
CA GLN A 25 -1.67 -6.14 20.49
C GLN A 25 -2.65 -7.29 20.28
N ARG A 26 -2.11 -8.46 19.93
CA ARG A 26 -2.85 -9.72 20.05
C ARG A 26 -2.86 -10.09 21.54
N SER A 27 -3.64 -9.34 22.31
CA SER A 27 -4.08 -9.73 23.65
C SER A 27 -5.47 -10.32 23.52
N GLY A 28 -5.66 -11.51 24.09
CA GLY A 28 -6.97 -12.14 24.21
C GLY A 28 -7.03 -13.47 23.48
N SER A 29 -7.01 -14.53 24.28
CA SER A 29 -7.80 -15.77 24.19
C SER A 29 -8.30 -16.21 22.82
N ASP A 30 -8.11 -17.50 22.56
CA ASP A 30 -8.54 -18.32 21.40
C ASP A 30 -10.04 -18.28 21.04
N ALA A 31 -10.65 -17.10 20.98
CA ALA A 31 -11.90 -16.88 20.29
C ALA A 31 -11.56 -16.80 18.79
N ARG A 32 -11.77 -17.90 18.07
CA ARG A 32 -11.94 -17.84 16.61
C ARG A 32 -12.95 -16.73 16.35
N PRO A 33 -12.56 -15.62 15.71
CA PRO A 33 -13.53 -14.62 15.28
C PRO A 33 -14.54 -15.36 14.42
N SER A 34 -15.83 -15.20 14.70
CA SER A 34 -16.85 -15.63 13.76
C SER A 34 -16.51 -15.06 12.38
N ASP A 35 -16.62 -15.91 11.38
CA ASP A 35 -16.15 -15.69 10.01
C ASP A 35 -16.70 -14.37 9.42
N GLU A 36 -17.87 -13.96 9.91
CA GLU A 36 -18.53 -12.68 9.63
C GLU A 36 -17.74 -11.46 10.11
N ASN A 37 -17.15 -11.50 11.32
CA ASN A 37 -16.36 -10.40 11.87
C ASN A 37 -14.99 -10.28 11.20
N ALA A 38 -14.39 -11.41 10.78
CA ALA A 38 -13.14 -11.39 10.03
C ALA A 38 -13.31 -10.65 8.68
N ASN A 39 -14.39 -10.95 7.95
CA ASN A 39 -14.74 -10.25 6.72
C ASN A 39 -15.05 -8.76 6.96
N GLN A 40 -15.70 -8.43 8.07
CA GLN A 40 -15.97 -7.04 8.43
C GLN A 40 -14.68 -6.24 8.73
N LEU A 41 -13.72 -6.83 9.45
CA LEU A 41 -12.43 -6.20 9.73
C LEU A 41 -11.59 -6.04 8.45
N GLU A 42 -11.58 -7.02 7.56
CA GLU A 42 -10.92 -6.92 6.25
C GLU A 42 -11.54 -5.82 5.38
N ARG A 43 -12.87 -5.72 5.32
CA ARG A 43 -13.55 -4.62 4.62
C ARG A 43 -13.24 -3.25 5.22
N GLN A 44 -13.14 -3.15 6.55
CA GLN A 44 -12.73 -1.91 7.22
C GLN A 44 -11.27 -1.54 6.92
N ARG A 45 -10.37 -2.51 6.92
CA ARG A 45 -8.96 -2.32 6.50
C ARG A 45 -8.85 -1.96 5.03
N ALA A 46 -9.64 -2.57 4.15
CA ALA A 46 -9.69 -2.24 2.73
C ALA A 46 -10.20 -0.80 2.51
N LYS A 47 -11.26 -0.38 3.24
CA LYS A 47 -11.72 1.03 3.22
C LYS A 47 -10.67 2.02 3.75
N SER A 48 -9.87 1.60 4.72
CA SER A 48 -8.75 2.40 5.24
C SER A 48 -7.52 2.35 4.33
N SER A 49 -7.44 1.41 3.40
CA SER A 49 -6.29 1.27 2.50
C SER A 49 -6.34 2.34 1.43
N ARG A 50 -5.18 2.92 1.12
CA ARG A 50 -5.08 3.83 -0.03
C ARG A 50 -5.37 3.11 -1.35
N TYR A 51 -4.99 1.85 -1.45
CA TYR A 51 -5.12 1.05 -2.66
C TYR A 51 -6.09 -0.12 -2.41
N THR A 52 -7.10 -0.25 -3.25
CA THR A 52 -8.06 -1.37 -3.23
C THR A 52 -7.87 -2.22 -4.48
N ASP A 53 -7.63 -3.51 -4.31
CA ASP A 53 -7.67 -4.49 -5.39
C ASP A 53 -9.13 -4.81 -5.73
N ASN A 54 -9.50 -4.65 -7.00
CA ASN A 54 -10.87 -4.87 -7.46
C ASN A 54 -11.12 -6.34 -7.86
N GLY A 55 -10.07 -7.17 -7.92
CA GLY A 55 -10.17 -8.60 -8.29
C GLY A 55 -10.35 -8.86 -9.79
N ASP A 56 -10.45 -7.82 -10.60
CA ASP A 56 -10.57 -7.83 -12.06
C ASP A 56 -9.24 -7.52 -12.78
N GLY A 57 -8.14 -7.45 -12.03
CA GLY A 57 -6.83 -7.04 -12.57
C GLY A 57 -6.58 -5.53 -12.48
N THR A 58 -7.47 -4.75 -11.89
CA THR A 58 -7.29 -3.33 -11.60
C THR A 58 -7.14 -3.05 -10.10
N VAL A 59 -6.53 -1.91 -9.79
CA VAL A 59 -6.36 -1.37 -8.43
C VAL A 59 -6.87 0.06 -8.40
N THR A 60 -7.75 0.37 -7.45
CA THR A 60 -8.28 1.72 -7.22
C THR A 60 -7.40 2.47 -6.21
N ASP A 61 -6.90 3.66 -6.56
CA ASP A 61 -6.31 4.60 -5.59
C ASP A 61 -7.43 5.46 -4.98
N ASN A 62 -7.89 5.10 -3.78
CA ASN A 62 -8.99 5.78 -3.08
C ASN A 62 -8.69 7.25 -2.74
N ARG A 63 -7.40 7.64 -2.75
CA ARG A 63 -7.02 9.04 -2.50
C ARG A 63 -7.18 9.92 -3.74
N THR A 64 -7.01 9.35 -4.93
CA THR A 64 -7.06 10.12 -6.19
C THR A 64 -8.26 9.77 -7.07
N GLY A 65 -8.96 8.67 -6.80
CA GLY A 65 -10.06 8.18 -7.63
C GLY A 65 -9.60 7.55 -8.96
N GLN A 66 -8.31 7.27 -9.11
CA GLN A 66 -7.74 6.69 -10.33
C GLN A 66 -7.71 5.17 -10.27
N PHE A 67 -7.83 4.56 -11.45
CA PHE A 67 -7.70 3.12 -11.66
C PHE A 67 -6.35 2.80 -12.30
N TRP A 68 -5.72 1.75 -11.81
CA TRP A 68 -4.40 1.31 -12.25
C TRP A 68 -4.43 -0.17 -12.62
N LEU A 69 -3.57 -0.56 -13.55
CA LEU A 69 -3.33 -1.97 -13.82
C LEU A 69 -2.61 -2.60 -12.61
N LYS A 70 -3.11 -3.73 -12.12
CA LYS A 70 -2.53 -4.44 -10.97
C LYS A 70 -1.11 -4.93 -11.27
N ASN A 71 -0.87 -5.42 -12.49
CA ASN A 71 0.46 -5.78 -12.97
C ASN A 71 1.09 -4.64 -13.78
N ALA A 72 1.68 -3.67 -13.09
CA ALA A 72 2.35 -2.53 -13.75
C ALA A 72 3.54 -2.93 -14.64
N ASN A 73 4.14 -4.10 -14.41
CA ASN A 73 5.27 -4.61 -15.20
C ASN A 73 4.84 -5.50 -16.38
N CYS A 74 3.54 -5.59 -16.69
CA CYS A 74 3.04 -6.44 -17.76
C CYS A 74 3.74 -6.22 -19.11
N PHE A 75 4.15 -4.98 -19.38
CA PHE A 75 4.77 -4.56 -20.63
C PHE A 75 6.31 -4.49 -20.59
N GLY A 76 6.91 -4.71 -19.41
CA GLY A 76 8.34 -4.52 -19.18
C GLY A 76 8.80 -3.08 -19.34
N GLU A 77 10.12 -2.89 -19.43
CA GLU A 77 10.69 -1.59 -19.78
C GLU A 77 10.40 -1.24 -21.24
N GLN A 78 9.80 -0.08 -21.46
CA GLN A 78 9.47 0.39 -22.80
C GLN A 78 9.88 1.85 -22.96
N ASN A 79 10.31 2.21 -24.18
CA ASN A 79 10.43 3.62 -24.53
C ASN A 79 9.05 4.27 -24.59
N TRP A 80 9.01 5.59 -24.49
CA TRP A 80 7.77 6.37 -24.45
C TRP A 80 6.78 6.04 -25.58
N LYS A 81 7.28 5.91 -26.82
CA LYS A 81 6.42 5.68 -27.99
C LYS A 81 5.75 4.30 -27.92
N THR A 82 6.51 3.27 -27.54
CA THR A 82 5.98 1.91 -27.37
C THR A 82 5.02 1.85 -26.17
N ALA A 83 5.35 2.50 -25.05
CA ALA A 83 4.48 2.55 -23.88
C ALA A 83 3.12 3.19 -24.17
N MET A 84 3.09 4.26 -24.96
CA MET A 84 1.85 4.91 -25.40
C MET A 84 0.98 3.98 -26.26
N GLN A 85 1.61 3.24 -27.18
CA GLN A 85 0.92 2.26 -28.02
C GLN A 85 0.39 1.09 -27.18
N SER A 86 1.18 0.58 -26.24
CA SER A 86 0.76 -0.46 -25.29
C SER A 86 -0.44 -0.01 -24.46
N ALA A 87 -0.43 1.22 -23.94
CA ALA A 87 -1.55 1.77 -23.18
C ALA A 87 -2.82 1.95 -24.03
N THR A 88 -2.67 2.36 -25.30
CA THR A 88 -3.79 2.55 -26.24
C THR A 88 -4.44 1.23 -26.64
N ASN A 89 -3.63 0.17 -26.77
CA ASN A 89 -4.08 -1.15 -27.20
C ASN A 89 -4.43 -2.09 -26.04
N LEU A 90 -4.33 -1.62 -24.78
CA LEU A 90 -4.64 -2.42 -23.60
C LEU A 90 -6.13 -2.81 -23.61
N ALA A 91 -6.40 -4.11 -23.54
CA ALA A 91 -7.75 -4.66 -23.62
C ALA A 91 -7.95 -5.83 -22.64
N GLN A 92 -9.21 -6.26 -22.48
CA GLN A 92 -9.60 -7.42 -21.66
C GLN A 92 -8.74 -8.65 -21.98
N GLY A 93 -8.39 -9.41 -20.94
CA GLY A 93 -7.57 -10.62 -21.03
C GLY A 93 -6.07 -10.33 -21.08
N GLN A 94 -5.65 -9.12 -21.42
CA GLN A 94 -4.24 -8.71 -21.32
C GLN A 94 -3.90 -8.35 -19.89
N CYS A 95 -2.67 -8.65 -19.46
CA CYS A 95 -2.16 -8.25 -18.15
C CYS A 95 -2.99 -8.72 -16.94
N GLY A 96 -3.83 -9.74 -17.12
CA GLY A 96 -4.74 -10.24 -16.09
C GLY A 96 -6.04 -9.44 -15.93
N LEU A 97 -6.35 -8.54 -16.86
CA LEU A 97 -7.59 -7.75 -16.88
C LEU A 97 -8.81 -8.61 -17.19
N ARG A 98 -9.89 -8.40 -16.43
CA ARG A 98 -11.18 -9.09 -16.50
C ARG A 98 -12.35 -8.13 -16.30
N ASP A 99 -12.16 -6.87 -16.68
CA ASP A 99 -13.05 -5.73 -16.46
C ASP A 99 -14.10 -5.53 -17.58
N GLY A 100 -14.31 -6.54 -18.44
CA GLY A 100 -15.27 -6.51 -19.57
C GLY A 100 -16.66 -7.04 -19.25
#